data_AF-A0A4R3QBU5-F1
#
_entry.id   AF-A0A4R3QBU5-F1
#
_cell.length_a   1.000
_cell.length_b   1.000
_cell.length_c   1.000
_cell.angle_alpha   90.00
_cell.angle_beta   90.00
_cell.angle_gamma   90.00
#
_symmetry.space_group_name_H-M   'P 1'
#
loop_
_entity.id
_entity.type
_entity.pdbx_description
1 polymer ?
#
loop_
_entity_poly.entity_id
_entity_poly.type
_entity_poly.pdbx_seq_one_letter_code
_entity_poly.pdbx_strand_id
1 'polypeptide(L)' 'MTPAIPVLAAMIALAAWAYWAVAPDAEKIPMQWSLRGNVNWSAPRLIAFGFVPVLAIAISIPITAA' A
#
# COMPACT_ATOMS: atom_id res chain seq x y z
N MET A 1 -14.09 3.89 21.30
CA MET A 1 -13.61 2.66 20.63
C MET A 1 -12.70 3.09 19.51
N THR A 2 -11.39 3.00 19.64
CA THR A 2 -10.45 3.44 18.60
C THR A 2 -10.58 2.49 17.40
N PRO A 3 -11.05 2.95 16.22
CA PRO A 3 -11.25 2.10 15.05
C PRO A 3 -9.94 1.62 14.40
N ALA A 4 -8.79 1.96 14.96
CA ALA A 4 -7.47 1.78 14.34
C ALA A 4 -7.09 0.31 14.11
N ILE A 5 -7.35 -0.59 15.06
CA ILE A 5 -6.92 -2.00 14.93
C ILE A 5 -7.68 -2.76 13.83
N PRO A 6 -9.03 -2.75 13.77
CA PRO A 6 -9.73 -3.46 12.70
C PRO A 6 -9.41 -2.89 11.32
N VAL A 7 -9.20 -1.57 11.20
CA VAL A 7 -8.79 -0.94 9.94
C VAL A 7 -7.39 -1.39 9.52
N LEU A 8 -6.41 -1.38 10.44
CA LEU A 8 -5.06 -1.86 10.14
C LEU A 8 -5.05 -3.35 9.75
N ALA A 9 -5.81 -4.18 10.45
CA ALA A 9 -5.93 -5.60 10.12
C ALA A 9 -6.54 -5.80 8.72
N ALA A 10 -7.60 -5.03 8.38
CA ALA A 10 -8.19 -5.05 7.05
C ALA A 10 -7.19 -4.61 5.97
N MET A 11 -6.40 -3.56 6.21
CA MET A 11 -5.38 -3.08 5.26
C MET A 11 -4.29 -4.12 5.01
N ILE A 12 -3.82 -4.80 6.05
CA ILE A 12 -2.82 -5.87 5.92
C ILE A 12 -3.40 -7.04 5.12
N ALA A 13 -4.62 -7.47 5.44
CA ALA A 13 -5.28 -8.54 4.70
C ALA A 13 -5.48 -8.18 3.22
N LEU A 14 -5.87 -6.94 2.94
CA LEU A 14 -6.05 -6.44 1.57
C LEU A 14 -4.72 -6.38 0.81
N ALA A 15 -3.64 -5.95 1.46
CA ALA A 15 -2.30 -5.90 0.87
C ALA A 15 -1.78 -7.32 0.53
N ALA A 16 -1.98 -8.28 1.43
CA ALA A 16 -1.63 -9.67 1.20
C ALA A 16 -2.43 -10.29 0.03
N TRP A 17 -3.74 -10.03 0.01
CA TRP A 17 -4.58 -10.47 -1.11
C TRP A 17 -4.17 -9.81 -2.43
N ALA A 18 -3.90 -8.51 -2.43
CA ALA A 18 -3.48 -7.78 -3.63
C ALA A 18 -2.13 -8.28 -4.18
N TYR A 19 -1.20 -8.68 -3.29
CA TYR A 19 0.05 -9.33 -3.71
C TYR A 19 -0.18 -10.61 -4.52
N TRP A 20 -1.31 -11.32 -4.32
CA TRP A 20 -1.61 -12.54 -5.08
C TRP A 20 -2.55 -12.26 -6.27
N ALA A 21 -3.55 -11.40 -6.09
CA ALA A 21 -4.59 -11.14 -7.08
C ALA A 21 -4.20 -10.11 -8.15
N VAL A 22 -3.35 -9.14 -7.81
CA VAL A 22 -3.03 -8.01 -8.70
C VAL A 22 -1.69 -8.23 -9.39
N ALA A 23 -1.76 -8.30 -10.72
CA ALA A 23 -0.61 -8.45 -11.62
C ALA A 23 0.38 -9.54 -11.15
N PRO A 24 -0.06 -10.81 -11.04
CA PRO A 24 0.74 -11.93 -10.54
C PRO A 24 2.07 -12.12 -11.30
N ASP A 25 2.05 -11.88 -12.61
CA ASP A 25 3.19 -12.09 -13.49
C ASP A 25 4.08 -10.85 -13.66
N ALA A 26 3.72 -9.71 -13.07
CA ALA A 26 4.49 -8.49 -13.21
C ALA A 26 5.59 -8.40 -12.13
N GLU A 27 6.87 -8.40 -12.51
CA GLU A 27 7.99 -8.26 -11.56
C GLU A 27 7.94 -6.94 -10.76
N LYS A 28 7.41 -5.88 -11.37
CA LYS A 28 7.33 -4.54 -10.77
C LYS A 28 5.95 -3.93 -10.95
N ILE A 29 5.50 -3.24 -9.92
CA ILE A 29 4.23 -2.53 -9.90
C ILE A 29 4.49 -1.03 -10.09
N PRO A 30 3.81 -0.36 -11.02
CA PRO A 30 3.90 1.09 -11.17
C PRO A 30 3.28 1.78 -9.96
N MET A 31 4.06 2.62 -9.30
CA MET A 31 3.67 3.33 -8.07
C MET A 31 3.29 4.78 -8.35
N GLN A 32 3.90 5.40 -9.36
CA GLN A 32 3.66 6.80 -9.71
C GLN A 32 3.50 6.98 -11.22
N TRP A 33 2.47 7.73 -11.59
CA TRP A 33 2.14 8.06 -12.97
C TRP A 33 2.29 9.57 -13.18
N SER A 34 2.81 9.96 -14.34
CA SER A 34 2.81 11.36 -14.80
C SER A 34 1.42 11.77 -15.28
N LEU A 35 1.17 13.08 -15.35
CA LEU A 35 -0.04 13.65 -15.94
C LEU A 35 -0.24 13.28 -17.42
N ARG A 36 0.80 12.74 -18.08
CA ARG A 36 0.76 12.26 -19.47
C ARG A 36 0.54 10.75 -19.58
N GLY A 37 0.35 10.05 -18.46
CA GLY A 37 0.12 8.60 -18.44
C GLY A 37 1.39 7.73 -18.46
N ASN A 38 2.58 8.32 -18.42
CA ASN A 38 3.82 7.56 -18.29
C ASN A 38 4.08 7.14 -16.84
N VAL A 39 4.55 5.92 -16.64
CA VAL A 39 5.01 5.45 -15.32
C VAL A 39 6.34 6.13 -15.00
N ASN A 40 6.34 6.92 -13.93
CA ASN A 40 7.54 7.62 -13.46
C ASN A 40 8.35 6.76 -12.48
N TRP A 41 7.65 5.94 -11.70
CA TRP A 41 8.29 5.09 -10.69
C TRP A 41 7.56 3.77 -10.55
N SER A 42 8.33 2.70 -10.43
CA SER A 42 7.85 1.33 -10.20
C SER A 42 8.69 0.66 -9.12
N ALA A 43 8.07 -0.16 -8.29
CA ALA A 43 8.74 -0.90 -7.23
C ALA A 43 8.52 -2.43 -7.40
N PRO A 44 9.44 -3.28 -6.91
CA PRO A 44 9.20 -4.71 -6.78
C PRO A 44 7.90 -4.99 -6.02
N ARG A 45 7.16 -6.02 -6.41
CA ARG A 45 5.81 -6.32 -5.87
C ARG A 45 5.76 -6.31 -4.34
N LEU A 46 6.73 -6.97 -3.69
CA LEU A 46 6.78 -7.05 -2.23
C LEU A 46 6.89 -5.66 -1.58
N ILE A 47 7.72 -4.80 -2.17
CA ILE A 47 7.90 -3.41 -1.69
C ILE A 47 6.64 -2.60 -1.99
N ALA A 48 6.06 -2.76 -3.17
CA ALA A 48 4.86 -2.01 -3.57
C ALA A 48 3.67 -2.25 -2.65
N PHE A 49 3.33 -3.51 -2.40
CA PHE A 49 2.19 -3.86 -1.54
C PHE A 49 2.50 -3.71 -0.05
N GLY A 50 3.75 -3.92 0.37
CA GLY A 50 4.17 -3.66 1.75
C GLY A 50 4.22 -2.17 2.12
N PHE A 51 4.45 -1.29 1.14
CA PHE A 51 4.52 0.16 1.36
C PHE A 51 3.19 0.76 1.80
N VAL A 52 2.06 0.26 1.28
CA VAL A 52 0.72 0.80 1.58
C VAL A 52 0.35 0.72 3.08
N PRO A 53 0.39 -0.46 3.75
CA PRO A 53 0.10 -0.53 5.18
C PRO A 53 1.14 0.22 6.02
N VAL A 54 2.42 0.23 5.63
CA VAL A 54 3.46 0.99 6.34
C VAL A 54 3.18 2.49 6.30
N LEU A 55 2.85 3.03 5.12
CA LEU A 55 2.50 4.44 4.97
C LEU A 55 1.24 4.80 5.76
N ALA A 56 0.24 3.93 5.76
CA ALA A 56 -0.97 4.12 6.55
C ALA A 56 -0.68 4.21 8.05
N ILE A 57 0.17 3.32 8.58
CA ILE A 57 0.62 3.36 9.97
C ILE A 57 1.36 4.67 10.25
N ALA A 58 2.30 5.05 9.38
CA ALA A 58 3.11 6.26 9.53
C ALA A 58 2.28 7.54 9.57
N ILE A 59 1.19 7.61 8.79
CA ILE A 59 0.27 8.75 8.78
C ILE A 59 -0.68 8.71 9.99
N SER A 60 -1.16 7.53 10.39
CA SER A 60 -2.19 7.39 11.42
C SER A 60 -1.66 7.61 12.84
N ILE A 61 -0.42 7.20 13.13
CA ILE A 61 0.22 7.35 14.44
C ILE A 61 0.23 8.82 14.92
N PRO A 62 0.75 9.79 14.15
CA PRO A 62 0.78 11.19 14.58
C PRO A 62 -0.62 11.83 14.65
N ILE A 63 -1.57 11.44 13.79
CA ILE A 63 -2.94 11.99 13.78
C ILE A 63 -3.72 11.65 15.06
N THR A 64 -3.41 10.53 15.71
CA THR A 64 -4.12 10.08 16.92
C THR A 64 -3.51 10.66 18.21
N ALA A 65 -2.36 11.33 18.11
CA ALA A 65 -1.63 11.92 19.25
C ALA A 65 -1.79 13.44 19.36
N ALA A 66 -2.56 14.06 18.45
CA ALA A 66 -2.91 15.48 18.42
C ALA A 66 -4.38 15.69 18.81
#